data_AF-A0A2J7V928-F1
#
_entry.id   AF-A0A2J7V928-F1
#
_cell.length_a   1.000
_cell.length_b   1.000
_cell.length_c   1.000
_cell.angle_alpha   90.00
_cell.angle_beta   90.00
_cell.angle_gamma   90.00
#
_symmetry.space_group_name_H-M   'P 1'
#
loop_
_entity.id
_entity.type
_entity.pdbx_description
1 polymer ?
#
loop_
_entity_poly.entity_id
_entity_poly.type
_entity_poly.pdbx_seq_one_letter_code
_entity_poly.pdbx_strand_id
1 'polypeptide(L)'
;MTLRILALLAAAASLAACSGMGMNKPMAYSQASLPDAVKVPAGHQVSLETVGAGDITYECRAKANAPGQHEWVFVGPDARLMDRGGRQVGRYYGPPATWESMDGSRLTGNQVAVAPNGSGNIPYQLVKANPATGSGAMQGMSYIQRVATQGGTAPVAACGAASAGQKQVVKYRADYIFYRAM
;
A
#
# COMPACT_ATOMS: atom_id res chain seq x y z
N MET A 1 -48.74 47.66 55.11
CA MET A 1 -48.10 48.97 55.29
C MET A 1 -46.84 49.00 54.43
N THR A 2 -46.80 49.95 53.49
CA THR A 2 -45.67 50.40 52.64
C THR A 2 -45.01 49.46 51.62
N LEU A 3 -45.38 49.72 50.37
CA LEU A 3 -44.71 49.45 49.10
C LEU A 3 -43.45 50.34 48.92
N ARG A 4 -42.35 49.83 48.36
CA ARG A 4 -41.43 50.59 47.49
C ARG A 4 -40.79 49.68 46.43
N ILE A 5 -41.01 50.06 45.18
CA ILE A 5 -40.43 49.53 43.94
C ILE A 5 -39.16 50.34 43.63
N LEU A 6 -38.11 49.71 43.11
CA LEU A 6 -37.21 50.32 42.14
C LEU A 6 -36.46 49.24 41.35
N ALA A 7 -36.68 49.26 40.03
CA ALA A 7 -36.07 48.43 39.02
C ALA A 7 -34.66 48.92 38.65
N LEU A 8 -33.82 48.03 38.13
CA LEU A 8 -32.69 48.39 37.27
C LEU A 8 -32.43 47.33 36.20
N LEU A 9 -32.16 47.85 35.00
CA LEU A 9 -32.10 47.23 33.69
C LEU A 9 -30.84 46.37 33.43
N ALA A 10 -31.04 45.31 32.63
CA ALA A 10 -30.29 44.86 31.45
C ALA A 10 -28.74 44.79 31.41
N ALA A 11 -28.21 43.62 31.00
CA ALA A 11 -27.37 43.48 29.80
C ALA A 11 -27.11 41.98 29.48
N ALA A 12 -27.40 41.56 28.25
CA ALA A 12 -27.00 40.27 27.71
C ALA A 12 -25.54 40.31 27.25
N ALA A 13 -24.77 39.25 27.51
CA ALA A 13 -23.52 38.96 26.81
C ALA A 13 -23.43 37.45 26.54
N SER A 14 -23.80 37.07 25.33
CA SER A 14 -23.51 35.78 24.74
C SER A 14 -22.02 35.67 24.43
N LEU A 15 -21.36 34.61 24.89
CA LEU A 15 -20.13 34.11 24.26
C LEU A 15 -20.32 32.64 23.87
N ALA A 16 -20.90 32.45 22.70
CA ALA A 16 -20.63 31.29 21.87
C ALA A 16 -19.26 31.50 21.21
N ALA A 17 -18.24 30.79 21.67
CA ALA A 17 -16.93 30.78 21.00
C ALA A 17 -16.10 29.54 21.40
N CYS A 18 -16.27 28.46 20.64
CA CYS A 18 -15.21 27.51 20.28
C CYS A 18 -15.58 26.87 18.93
N SER A 19 -15.89 27.71 17.94
CA SER A 19 -15.90 27.32 16.54
C SER A 19 -14.45 27.18 16.09
N GLY A 20 -14.08 26.03 15.55
CA GLY A 20 -12.84 25.88 14.79
C GLY A 20 -11.72 25.12 15.50
N MET A 21 -12.01 23.94 16.04
CA MET A 21 -11.01 22.88 15.90
C MET A 21 -10.94 22.57 14.40
N GLY A 22 -10.02 23.24 13.70
CA GLY A 22 -9.69 22.91 12.32
C GLY A 22 -9.38 21.42 12.29
N MET A 23 -10.30 20.63 11.74
CA MET A 23 -10.01 19.25 11.40
C MET A 23 -8.82 19.30 10.45
N ASN A 24 -7.66 18.91 10.94
CA ASN A 24 -6.55 18.45 10.11
C ASN A 24 -7.12 17.33 9.25
N LYS A 25 -7.67 17.67 8.08
CA LYS A 25 -8.00 16.67 7.08
C LYS A 25 -6.68 15.97 6.78
N PRO A 26 -6.59 14.64 6.91
CA PRO A 26 -5.37 13.93 6.53
C PRO A 26 -5.06 14.32 5.08
N MET A 27 -3.81 14.70 4.82
CA MET A 27 -3.40 15.03 3.46
C MET A 27 -3.63 13.80 2.59
N ALA A 28 -4.40 13.97 1.51
CA ALA A 28 -4.62 12.91 0.55
C ALA A 28 -3.27 12.48 -0.05
N TYR A 29 -3.10 11.17 -0.27
CA TYR A 29 -1.91 10.65 -0.94
C TYR A 29 -1.70 11.33 -2.30
N SER A 30 -0.45 11.70 -2.57
CA SER A 30 -0.01 12.28 -3.84
C SER A 30 1.06 11.42 -4.47
N GLN A 31 0.90 11.14 -5.76
CA GLN A 31 1.87 10.44 -6.59
C GLN A 31 2.83 11.39 -7.34
N ALA A 32 2.83 12.68 -7.02
CA ALA A 32 3.58 13.70 -7.77
C ALA A 32 5.09 13.42 -7.82
N SER A 33 5.65 12.84 -6.77
CA SER A 33 7.07 12.50 -6.66
C SER A 33 7.45 11.16 -7.30
N LEU A 34 6.50 10.40 -7.84
CA LEU A 34 6.80 9.13 -8.49
C LEU A 34 7.34 9.33 -9.91
N PRO A 35 8.15 8.39 -10.42
CA PRO A 35 8.44 8.31 -11.85
C PRO A 35 7.15 8.16 -12.66
N ASP A 36 7.06 8.84 -13.80
CA ASP A 36 5.82 8.92 -14.59
C ASP A 36 5.29 7.54 -15.02
N ALA A 37 6.17 6.61 -15.36
CA ALA A 37 5.80 5.26 -15.77
C ALA A 37 4.98 4.50 -14.73
N VAL A 38 5.14 4.80 -13.44
CA VAL A 38 4.41 4.12 -12.35
C VAL A 38 3.27 4.97 -11.78
N LYS A 39 2.96 6.13 -12.37
CA LYS A 39 1.78 6.92 -11.99
C LYS A 39 0.50 6.26 -12.48
N VAL A 40 -0.53 6.25 -11.63
CA VAL A 40 -1.89 5.91 -12.04
C VAL A 40 -2.41 7.01 -12.96
N PRO A 41 -3.03 6.67 -14.10
CA PRO A 41 -3.62 7.64 -15.01
C PRO A 41 -4.66 8.55 -14.35
N ALA A 42 -4.94 9.69 -14.96
CA ALA A 42 -6.09 10.52 -14.58
C ALA A 42 -7.42 9.73 -14.72
N GLY A 43 -8.48 10.18 -14.04
CA GLY A 43 -9.75 9.44 -14.02
C GLY A 43 -9.84 8.40 -12.89
N HIS A 44 -8.83 8.32 -12.03
CA HIS A 44 -8.80 7.40 -10.90
C HIS A 44 -8.53 8.12 -9.57
N GLN A 45 -9.12 7.61 -8.50
CA GLN A 45 -8.96 8.16 -7.15
C GLN A 45 -8.53 7.08 -6.15
N VAL A 46 -7.75 7.49 -5.14
CA VAL A 46 -7.33 6.61 -4.05
C VAL A 46 -8.55 6.15 -3.26
N SER A 47 -8.67 4.84 -3.07
CA SER A 47 -9.73 4.21 -2.29
C SER A 47 -9.23 3.59 -1.00
N LEU A 48 -7.97 3.15 -0.97
CA LEU A 48 -7.38 2.50 0.19
C LEU A 48 -5.86 2.69 0.15
N GLU A 49 -5.28 2.98 1.32
CA GLU A 49 -3.84 3.01 1.52
C GLU A 49 -3.47 1.99 2.57
N THR A 50 -2.46 1.16 2.27
CA THR A 50 -1.96 0.16 3.20
C THR A 50 -0.44 0.14 3.23
N VAL A 51 0.10 -0.31 4.36
CA VAL A 51 1.52 -0.65 4.51
C VAL A 51 1.63 -2.17 4.48
N GLY A 52 2.28 -2.70 3.45
CA GLY A 52 2.67 -4.09 3.35
C GLY A 52 4.00 -4.35 4.04
N ALA A 53 4.06 -5.35 4.91
CA ALA A 53 5.32 -5.84 5.48
C ALA A 53 5.31 -7.37 5.55
N GLY A 54 6.43 -7.97 5.13
CA GLY A 54 6.56 -9.42 5.12
C GLY A 54 7.80 -9.88 4.40
N ASP A 55 7.64 -11.03 3.73
CA ASP A 55 8.73 -11.86 3.27
C ASP A 55 8.67 -12.00 1.75
N ILE A 56 9.83 -12.00 1.11
CA ILE A 56 9.99 -12.42 -0.28
C ILE A 56 10.90 -13.64 -0.29
N THR A 57 10.43 -14.70 -0.95
CA THR A 57 11.22 -15.90 -1.17
C THR A 57 11.93 -15.81 -2.51
N TYR A 58 13.24 -16.06 -2.49
CA TYR A 58 14.07 -16.29 -3.66
C TYR A 58 14.55 -17.74 -3.69
N GLU A 59 14.77 -18.28 -4.88
CA GLU A 59 15.35 -19.59 -5.08
C GLU A 59 16.51 -19.51 -6.06
N CYS A 60 17.63 -20.15 -5.72
CA CYS A 60 18.79 -20.20 -6.60
C CYS A 60 18.52 -21.21 -7.71
N ARG A 61 18.36 -20.74 -8.94
CA ARG A 61 18.01 -21.57 -10.10
C ARG A 61 19.01 -21.38 -11.22
N ALA A 62 19.14 -22.38 -12.08
CA ALA A 62 19.91 -22.26 -13.32
C ALA A 62 19.29 -21.17 -14.22
N LYS A 63 20.15 -20.35 -14.84
CA LYS A 63 19.71 -19.33 -15.78
C LYS A 63 19.22 -19.98 -17.07
N ALA A 64 18.02 -19.61 -17.52
CA ALA A 64 17.38 -20.22 -18.70
C ALA A 64 18.22 -20.14 -19.98
N ASN A 65 19.10 -19.13 -20.10
CA ASN A 65 19.88 -18.87 -21.31
C ASN A 65 21.39 -18.74 -21.05
N ALA A 66 21.90 -19.30 -19.95
CA ALA A 66 23.32 -19.28 -19.64
C ALA A 66 23.75 -20.57 -18.93
N PRO A 67 24.11 -21.63 -19.68
CA PRO A 67 24.53 -22.92 -19.11
C PRO A 67 25.62 -22.76 -18.06
N GLY A 68 25.47 -23.47 -16.93
CA GLY A 68 26.39 -23.40 -15.80
C GLY A 68 26.23 -22.18 -14.89
N GLN A 69 25.50 -21.13 -15.32
CA GLN A 69 25.21 -19.98 -14.48
C GLN A 69 23.91 -20.16 -13.70
N HIS A 70 23.89 -19.60 -12.49
CA HIS A 70 22.72 -19.59 -11.62
C HIS A 70 22.37 -18.17 -11.21
N GLU A 71 21.12 -17.95 -10.82
CA GLU A 71 20.65 -16.69 -10.26
C GLU A 71 19.56 -16.89 -9.23
N TRP A 72 19.41 -15.91 -8.34
CA TRP A 72 18.28 -15.83 -7.44
C TRP A 72 17.03 -15.42 -8.21
N VAL A 73 16.11 -16.36 -8.35
CA VAL A 73 14.81 -16.14 -9.00
C VAL A 73 13.77 -15.80 -7.94
N PHE A 74 12.98 -14.76 -8.20
CA PHE A 74 11.85 -14.38 -7.35
C PHE A 74 10.79 -15.50 -7.38
N VAL A 75 10.46 -16.05 -6.22
CA VAL A 75 9.44 -17.11 -6.07
C VAL A 75 8.09 -16.50 -5.73
N GLY A 76 8.04 -15.63 -4.73
CA GLY A 76 6.78 -15.02 -4.30
C GLY A 76 6.89 -14.19 -3.03
N PRO A 77 5.94 -13.27 -2.81
CA PRO A 77 5.78 -12.56 -1.55
C PRO A 77 4.80 -13.29 -0.61
N ASP A 78 4.93 -13.04 0.70
CA ASP A 78 3.87 -13.22 1.70
C ASP A 78 3.95 -12.04 2.69
N ALA A 79 2.96 -11.17 2.66
CA ALA A 79 2.93 -9.97 3.48
C ALA A 79 1.55 -9.70 4.08
N ARG A 80 1.58 -9.08 5.25
CA ARG A 80 0.40 -8.50 5.90
C ARG A 80 0.22 -7.07 5.37
N LEU A 81 -1.01 -6.68 5.08
CA LEU A 81 -1.37 -5.30 4.74
C LEU A 81 -2.00 -4.63 5.95
N MET A 82 -1.40 -3.53 6.40
CA MET A 82 -1.85 -2.74 7.55
C MET A 82 -2.47 -1.43 7.08
N ASP A 83 -3.53 -0.95 7.73
CA ASP A 83 -3.98 0.42 7.55
C ASP A 83 -3.00 1.42 8.23
N ARG A 84 -3.23 2.72 8.01
CA ARG A 84 -2.42 3.79 8.62
C ARG A 84 -2.53 3.82 10.16
N GLY A 85 -3.55 3.19 10.73
CA GLY A 85 -3.73 3.00 12.19
C GLY A 85 -3.00 1.78 12.75
N GLY A 86 -2.31 1.00 11.91
CA GLY A 86 -1.55 -0.18 12.32
C GLY A 86 -2.39 -1.46 12.44
N ARG A 87 -3.66 -1.43 12.07
CA ARG A 87 -4.53 -2.62 12.09
C ARG A 87 -4.37 -3.38 10.77
N GLN A 88 -4.31 -4.71 10.85
CA GLN A 88 -4.29 -5.54 9.66
C GLN A 88 -5.64 -5.46 8.92
N VAL A 89 -5.57 -5.15 7.63
CA VAL A 89 -6.72 -5.02 6.72
C VAL A 89 -6.67 -5.98 5.55
N GLY A 90 -5.56 -6.70 5.38
CA GLY A 90 -5.46 -7.73 4.35
C GLY A 90 -4.14 -8.47 4.31
N ARG A 91 -3.91 -9.15 3.19
CA ARG A 91 -2.68 -9.86 2.84
C ARG A 91 -2.33 -9.63 1.38
N TYR A 92 -1.03 -9.70 1.08
CA TYR A 92 -0.50 -9.74 -0.27
C TYR A 92 0.40 -10.94 -0.43
N TYR A 93 0.11 -11.80 -1.41
CA TYR A 93 0.83 -13.05 -1.63
C TYR A 93 0.86 -13.45 -3.11
N GLY A 94 1.64 -14.47 -3.47
CA GLY A 94 1.63 -15.04 -4.82
C GLY A 94 2.66 -16.16 -5.01
N PRO A 95 2.73 -16.76 -6.21
CA PRO A 95 2.01 -16.40 -7.44
C PRO A 95 0.61 -17.04 -7.57
N PRO A 96 -0.34 -16.42 -8.33
CA PRO A 96 -0.22 -15.07 -8.91
C PRO A 96 -0.27 -13.99 -7.83
N ALA A 97 0.23 -12.79 -8.13
CA ALA A 97 0.15 -11.64 -7.23
C ALA A 97 -1.30 -11.37 -6.85
N THR A 98 -1.63 -11.55 -5.57
CA THR A 98 -2.99 -11.54 -5.04
C THR A 98 -3.06 -10.61 -3.83
N TRP A 99 -4.03 -9.70 -3.85
CA TRP A 99 -4.38 -8.84 -2.74
C TRP A 99 -5.71 -9.32 -2.18
N GLU A 100 -5.72 -9.67 -0.91
CA GLU A 100 -6.89 -10.19 -0.20
C GLU A 100 -7.21 -9.29 0.99
N SER A 101 -8.46 -8.85 1.06
CA SER A 101 -9.01 -8.11 2.20
C SER A 101 -9.43 -9.07 3.30
N MET A 102 -9.49 -8.57 4.55
CA MET A 102 -10.00 -9.35 5.69
C MET A 102 -11.48 -9.73 5.57
N ASP A 103 -12.24 -9.08 4.68
CA ASP A 103 -13.62 -9.48 4.34
C ASP A 103 -13.70 -10.68 3.38
N GLY A 104 -12.55 -11.23 2.95
CA GLY A 104 -12.44 -12.37 2.04
C GLY A 104 -12.48 -12.00 0.56
N SER A 105 -12.81 -10.75 0.21
CA SER A 105 -12.69 -10.28 -1.18
C SER A 105 -11.21 -10.20 -1.59
N ARG A 106 -10.93 -10.61 -2.83
CA ARG A 106 -9.55 -10.65 -3.33
C ARG A 106 -9.50 -10.32 -4.81
N LEU A 107 -8.36 -9.82 -5.26
CA LEU A 107 -8.09 -9.59 -6.68
C LEU A 107 -6.66 -10.02 -7.02
N THR A 108 -6.44 -10.31 -8.30
CA THR A 108 -5.11 -10.37 -8.90
C THR A 108 -4.89 -9.15 -9.79
N GLY A 109 -3.73 -9.02 -10.42
CA GLY A 109 -3.50 -7.93 -11.35
C GLY A 109 -2.36 -8.17 -12.31
N ASN A 110 -2.34 -7.39 -13.38
CA ASN A 110 -1.32 -7.43 -14.42
C ASN A 110 -0.34 -6.27 -14.21
N GLN A 111 0.96 -6.58 -14.18
CA GLN A 111 1.98 -5.55 -14.11
C GLN A 111 1.92 -4.68 -15.38
N VAL A 112 1.80 -3.37 -15.16
CA VAL A 112 1.81 -2.37 -16.24
C VAL A 112 3.20 -1.80 -16.40
N ALA A 113 3.84 -1.42 -15.29
CA ALA A 113 5.15 -0.79 -15.31
C ALA A 113 5.88 -1.02 -13.98
N VAL A 114 7.20 -0.88 -14.03
CA VAL A 114 8.08 -0.81 -12.87
C VAL A 114 9.03 0.36 -13.02
N ALA A 115 9.48 0.90 -11.89
CA ALA A 115 10.53 1.92 -11.86
C ALA A 115 11.53 1.61 -10.73
N PRO A 116 12.84 1.78 -10.95
CA PRO A 116 13.85 1.57 -9.91
C PRO A 116 13.62 2.46 -8.68
N ASN A 117 13.98 1.97 -7.50
CA ASN A 117 13.96 2.73 -6.24
C ASN A 117 15.32 2.63 -5.50
N GLY A 118 16.38 3.05 -6.18
CA GLY A 118 17.74 2.94 -5.65
C GLY A 118 18.21 1.49 -5.44
N SER A 119 19.33 1.34 -4.75
CA SER A 119 19.92 0.03 -4.44
C SER A 119 19.27 -0.61 -3.21
N GLY A 120 19.08 -1.94 -3.24
CA GLY A 120 18.60 -2.70 -2.09
C GLY A 120 17.09 -2.69 -1.87
N ASN A 121 16.32 -1.99 -2.73
CA ASN A 121 14.86 -1.98 -2.66
C ASN A 121 14.26 -2.60 -3.92
N ILE A 122 13.18 -3.37 -3.74
CA ILE A 122 12.39 -3.80 -4.90
C ILE A 122 11.84 -2.59 -5.67
N PRO A 123 11.64 -2.70 -7.00
CA PRO A 123 11.12 -1.60 -7.80
C PRO A 123 9.73 -1.16 -7.34
N TYR A 124 9.46 0.13 -7.54
CA TYR A 124 8.10 0.62 -7.63
C TYR A 124 7.37 -0.11 -8.73
N GLN A 125 6.06 -0.29 -8.57
CA GLN A 125 5.25 -1.05 -9.51
C GLN A 125 3.89 -0.41 -9.67
N LEU A 126 3.42 -0.33 -10.91
CA LEU A 126 2.04 -0.08 -11.24
C LEU A 126 1.40 -1.38 -11.75
N VAL A 127 0.26 -1.72 -11.19
CA VAL A 127 -0.52 -2.91 -11.53
C VAL A 127 -1.93 -2.49 -11.93
N LYS A 128 -2.43 -3.02 -13.04
CA LYS A 128 -3.85 -2.94 -13.40
C LYS A 128 -4.58 -4.09 -12.74
N ALA A 129 -5.59 -3.77 -11.93
CA ALA A 129 -6.34 -4.78 -11.19
C ALA A 129 -7.20 -5.61 -12.16
N ASN A 130 -7.23 -6.92 -11.93
CA ASN A 130 -8.22 -7.82 -12.52
C ASN A 130 -9.53 -7.74 -11.72
N PRO A 131 -10.67 -8.20 -12.28
CA PRO A 131 -11.91 -8.29 -11.53
C PRO A 131 -11.72 -9.04 -10.21
N ALA A 132 -12.24 -8.46 -9.13
CA ALA A 132 -12.18 -9.08 -7.81
C ALA A 132 -13.19 -10.22 -7.69
N THR A 133 -12.87 -11.18 -6.83
CA THR A 133 -13.79 -12.20 -6.35
C THR A 133 -14.28 -11.85 -4.94
N GLY A 134 -15.49 -12.30 -4.60
CA GLY A 134 -16.16 -11.96 -3.33
C GLY A 134 -16.73 -10.55 -3.30
N SER A 135 -17.72 -10.30 -2.45
CA SER A 135 -18.30 -8.97 -2.25
C SER A 135 -17.57 -8.26 -1.11
N GLY A 136 -16.79 -7.21 -1.41
CA GLY A 136 -16.04 -6.52 -0.36
C GLY A 136 -15.11 -5.41 -0.86
N ALA A 137 -14.16 -5.03 -0.02
CA ALA A 137 -13.25 -3.92 -0.22
C ALA A 137 -12.49 -3.99 -1.56
N MET A 138 -12.19 -5.19 -2.07
CA MET A 138 -11.45 -5.36 -3.33
C MET A 138 -12.31 -5.16 -4.59
N GLN A 139 -13.64 -5.16 -4.48
CA GLN A 139 -14.52 -4.97 -5.64
C GLN A 139 -14.30 -3.63 -6.30
N GLY A 140 -14.24 -3.56 -7.63
CA GLY A 140 -14.14 -2.30 -8.38
C GLY A 140 -12.80 -1.54 -8.26
N MET A 141 -11.76 -2.18 -7.72
CA MET A 141 -10.40 -1.63 -7.82
C MET A 141 -9.93 -1.64 -9.27
N SER A 142 -9.27 -0.56 -9.71
CA SER A 142 -8.79 -0.37 -11.07
C SER A 142 -7.27 -0.46 -11.18
N TYR A 143 -6.55 0.09 -10.21
CA TYR A 143 -5.08 0.09 -10.17
C TYR A 143 -4.56 -0.10 -8.75
N ILE A 144 -3.35 -0.65 -8.66
CA ILE A 144 -2.59 -0.75 -7.42
C ILE A 144 -1.18 -0.23 -7.69
N GLN A 145 -0.73 0.70 -6.87
CA GLN A 145 0.66 1.13 -6.84
C GLN A 145 1.38 0.46 -5.68
N ARG A 146 2.58 -0.07 -5.93
CA ARG A 146 3.56 -0.40 -4.89
C ARG A 146 4.63 0.69 -4.88
N VAL A 147 4.72 1.41 -3.77
CA VAL A 147 5.61 2.56 -3.59
C VAL A 147 6.28 2.52 -2.22
N ALA A 148 7.16 3.49 -1.92
CA ALA A 148 7.88 3.59 -0.65
C ALA A 148 8.56 2.25 -0.24
N THR A 149 9.13 1.54 -1.22
CA THR A 149 9.69 0.20 -1.02
C THR A 149 10.97 0.26 -0.21
N GLN A 150 11.13 -0.70 0.69
CA GLN A 150 12.32 -0.90 1.52
C GLN A 150 12.68 -2.38 1.51
N GLY A 151 13.90 -2.71 1.11
CA GLY A 151 14.36 -4.10 1.09
C GLY A 151 13.73 -4.95 -0.02
N GLY A 152 13.77 -6.27 0.20
CA GLY A 152 13.12 -7.24 -0.67
C GLY A 152 13.89 -7.65 -1.93
N THR A 153 15.08 -7.12 -2.18
CA THR A 153 15.92 -7.55 -3.30
C THR A 153 16.51 -8.94 -3.06
N ALA A 154 16.98 -9.59 -4.13
CA ALA A 154 17.68 -10.86 -4.02
C ALA A 154 18.82 -10.82 -2.96
N PRO A 155 19.06 -11.94 -2.24
CA PRO A 155 20.12 -12.01 -1.25
C PRO A 155 21.50 -11.68 -1.84
N VAL A 156 22.38 -11.11 -1.00
CA VAL A 156 23.79 -10.88 -1.35
C VAL A 156 24.62 -12.17 -1.41
N ALA A 157 24.13 -13.25 -0.80
CA ALA A 157 24.78 -14.55 -0.85
C ALA A 157 24.91 -15.04 -2.29
N ALA A 158 26.06 -15.64 -2.62
CA ALA A 158 26.29 -16.18 -3.95
C ALA A 158 25.26 -17.27 -4.29
N CYS A 159 24.72 -17.23 -5.51
CA CYS A 159 23.93 -18.31 -6.08
C CYS A 159 24.75 -19.00 -7.17
N GLY A 160 25.10 -20.26 -6.94
CA GLY A 160 25.86 -21.11 -7.85
C GLY A 160 25.41 -22.56 -7.78
N ALA A 161 26.13 -23.45 -8.49
CA ALA A 161 25.77 -24.87 -8.58
C ALA A 161 25.66 -25.55 -7.20
N ALA A 162 26.54 -25.20 -6.25
CA ALA A 162 26.52 -25.75 -4.88
C ALA A 162 25.28 -25.32 -4.06
N SER A 163 24.62 -24.22 -4.44
CA SER A 163 23.44 -23.69 -3.77
C SER A 163 22.18 -23.85 -4.63
N ALA A 164 22.23 -24.61 -5.73
CA ALA A 164 21.08 -24.81 -6.60
C ALA A 164 19.89 -25.41 -5.84
N GLY A 165 18.71 -24.83 -6.02
CA GLY A 165 17.49 -25.20 -5.28
C GLY A 165 17.40 -24.64 -3.86
N GLN A 166 18.46 -24.00 -3.34
CA GLN A 166 18.39 -23.31 -2.05
C GLN A 166 17.38 -22.18 -2.12
N LYS A 167 16.58 -22.03 -1.06
CA LYS A 167 15.68 -20.89 -0.88
C LYS A 167 16.23 -19.94 0.16
N GLN A 168 15.97 -18.66 -0.04
CA GLN A 168 16.33 -17.59 0.87
C GLN A 168 15.14 -16.65 1.03
N VAL A 169 14.92 -16.22 2.27
CA VAL A 169 13.82 -15.31 2.62
C VAL A 169 14.42 -13.97 2.99
N VAL A 170 13.94 -12.91 2.34
CA VAL A 170 14.34 -11.53 2.62
C VAL A 170 13.13 -10.74 3.09
N LYS A 171 13.34 -9.86 4.08
CA LYS A 171 12.29 -8.98 4.60
C LYS A 171 12.10 -7.79 3.66
N TYR A 172 10.86 -7.33 3.53
CA TYR A 172 10.56 -6.10 2.81
C TYR A 172 9.39 -5.35 3.44
N ARG A 173 9.30 -4.07 3.07
CA ARG A 173 8.15 -3.21 3.33
C ARG A 173 7.82 -2.40 2.07
N ALA A 174 6.55 -2.11 1.86
CA ALA A 174 6.10 -1.20 0.81
C ALA A 174 4.72 -0.62 1.16
N ASP A 175 4.40 0.55 0.60
CA ASP A 175 3.04 1.06 0.61
C ASP A 175 2.30 0.51 -0.63
N TYR A 176 1.07 0.03 -0.41
CA TYR A 176 0.15 -0.35 -1.47
C TYR A 176 -1.03 0.61 -1.50
N ILE A 177 -1.13 1.35 -2.60
CA ILE A 177 -2.16 2.37 -2.81
C ILE A 177 -3.13 1.83 -3.85
N PHE A 178 -4.38 1.65 -3.45
CA PHE A 178 -5.45 1.09 -4.26
C PHE A 178 -6.31 2.21 -4.83
N TYR A 179 -6.67 2.07 -6.08
CA TYR A 179 -7.41 3.06 -6.84
C TYR A 179 -8.70 2.49 -7.39
N ARG A 180 -9.68 3.37 -7.57
CA ARG A 180 -10.92 3.12 -8.32
C ARG A 180 -11.04 4.13 -9.45
N ALA A 181 -11.78 3.78 -10.50
CA ALA A 181 -12.25 4.77 -11.45
C ALA A 181 -13.16 5.78 -10.73
N MET A 182 -13.09 7.04 -11.15
CA MET A 182 -14.02 8.10 -10.72
C MET A 182 -15.35 8.01 -11.47
#